data_AF-A0AAD9AJ99-F1
#
_entry.id   AF-A0AAD9AJ99-F1
#
_cell.length_a   1.000
_cell.length_b   1.000
_cell.length_c   1.000
_cell.angle_alpha   90.00
_cell.angle_beta   90.00
_cell.angle_gamma   90.00
#
_symmetry.space_group_name_H-M   'P 1'
#
loop_
_entity.id
_entity.type
_entity.pdbx_description
1 polymer ?
#
loop_
_entity_poly.entity_id
_entity_poly.type
_entity_poly.pdbx_seq_one_letter_code
_entity_poly.pdbx_strand_id
1 'polypeptide(L)'
;MSGWVDWSKTTRSSDYRGSTSFATFMIIGPTCFFLGILFASFPYDFPLLWTSAPVPESFYAHLETHLKFMHQSPPLIGRLLNIIVFTGFLGFFIKLFRPSEANVLFDGASLVLYLIGVGVYITNIVKGLRSVSAGIWDDPNWAANNNGGDDNEVILGKEDSLKVLAASNTILALVLVGVLVLQAGQWYAERKDREDFVKLEEEENKKGASSKKKQ
;
A
#
# COMPACT_ATOMS: atom_id res chain seq x y z
N MET A 1 8.95 23.02 25.53
CA MET A 1 8.93 21.76 24.75
C MET A 1 8.50 22.11 23.34
N SER A 2 9.44 22.22 22.40
CA SER A 2 9.12 22.42 20.99
C SER A 2 8.34 21.18 20.54
N GLY A 3 7.08 21.38 20.16
CA GLY A 3 6.21 20.31 19.70
C GLY A 3 6.84 19.65 18.46
N TRP A 4 6.82 18.32 18.44
CA TRP A 4 7.36 17.52 17.34
C TRP A 4 6.66 17.80 15.99
N VAL A 5 5.46 18.40 16.06
CA VAL A 5 4.65 18.88 14.94
C VAL A 5 4.71 20.41 14.90
N ASP A 6 5.02 20.95 13.71
CA ASP A 6 5.02 22.39 13.49
C ASP A 6 3.65 22.85 12.97
N TRP A 7 2.79 23.22 13.90
CA TRP A 7 1.42 23.71 13.63
C TRP A 7 1.39 25.07 12.91
N SER A 8 2.51 25.79 12.88
CA SER A 8 2.61 27.07 12.16
C SER A 8 3.00 26.89 10.69
N LYS A 9 3.42 25.69 10.30
CA LYS A 9 3.94 25.39 8.97
C LYS A 9 2.80 25.29 7.96
N THR A 10 2.82 26.16 6.96
CA THR A 10 1.82 26.22 5.88
C THR A 10 2.44 25.81 4.54
N THR A 11 1.63 25.74 3.50
CA THR A 11 2.04 25.41 2.12
C THR A 11 3.05 26.41 1.50
N ARG A 12 3.32 27.54 2.17
CA ARG A 12 4.29 28.58 1.76
C ARG A 12 5.60 28.55 2.53
N SER A 13 5.71 27.75 3.59
CA SER A 13 6.96 27.64 4.35
C SER A 13 8.06 27.07 3.45
N SER A 14 9.27 27.63 3.52
CA SER A 14 10.42 27.19 2.69
C SER A 14 10.73 25.70 2.84
N ASP A 15 10.49 25.17 4.04
CA ASP A 15 10.80 23.79 4.42
C ASP A 15 9.55 22.89 4.36
N TYR A 16 8.51 23.33 3.65
CA TYR A 16 7.28 22.55 3.47
C TYR A 16 7.51 21.41 2.47
N ARG A 17 7.33 20.17 2.93
CA ARG A 17 7.39 18.95 2.11
C ARG A 17 5.97 18.50 1.78
N GLY A 18 5.37 19.16 0.81
CA GLY A 18 4.01 18.87 0.36
C GLY A 18 3.91 17.74 -0.65
N SER A 19 2.72 17.63 -1.25
CA SER A 19 2.33 16.65 -2.27
C SER A 19 3.22 16.67 -3.52
N THR A 20 3.81 17.81 -3.87
CA THR A 20 4.71 17.94 -5.05
C THR A 20 6.17 17.57 -4.77
N SER A 21 6.50 17.19 -3.53
CA SER A 21 7.87 16.84 -3.14
C SER A 21 8.33 15.51 -3.77
N PHE A 22 9.64 15.36 -3.96
CA PHE A 22 10.25 14.10 -4.42
C PHE A 22 9.86 12.90 -3.54
N ALA A 23 9.67 13.14 -2.24
CA ALA A 23 9.26 12.11 -1.29
C ALA A 23 7.85 11.55 -1.59
N THR A 24 6.93 12.35 -2.14
CA THR A 24 5.62 11.86 -2.59
C THR A 24 5.78 10.89 -3.77
N PHE A 25 6.69 11.17 -4.72
CA PHE A 25 6.98 10.24 -5.81
C PHE A 25 7.58 8.93 -5.31
N MET A 26 8.41 8.99 -4.27
CA MET A 26 8.94 7.80 -3.60
C MET A 26 7.87 6.97 -2.89
N ILE A 27 6.68 7.53 -2.61
CA ILE A 27 5.52 6.79 -2.08
C ILE A 27 4.65 6.26 -3.21
N ILE A 28 4.26 7.12 -4.16
CA ILE A 28 3.34 6.79 -5.25
C ILE A 28 3.95 5.76 -6.20
N GLY A 29 5.23 5.89 -6.54
CA GLY A 29 5.92 4.99 -7.46
C GLY A 29 5.86 3.53 -7.02
N PRO A 30 6.38 3.18 -5.82
CA PRO A 30 6.25 1.85 -5.25
C PRO A 30 4.81 1.36 -5.14
N THR A 31 3.88 2.23 -4.70
CA THR A 31 2.46 1.87 -4.54
C THR A 31 1.83 1.45 -5.87
N CYS A 32 2.04 2.23 -6.93
CA CYS A 32 1.57 1.90 -8.27
C CYS A 32 2.24 0.66 -8.85
N PHE A 33 3.54 0.47 -8.59
CA PHE A 33 4.27 -0.73 -9.02
C PHE A 33 3.67 -2.01 -8.41
N PHE A 34 3.42 -2.02 -7.10
CA PHE A 34 2.80 -3.17 -6.44
C PHE A 34 1.35 -3.39 -6.89
N LEU A 35 0.58 -2.31 -7.09
CA LEU A 35 -0.75 -2.43 -7.69
C LEU A 35 -0.71 -3.04 -9.10
N GLY A 36 0.31 -2.73 -9.90
CA GLY A 36 0.54 -3.37 -11.19
C GLY A 36 0.78 -4.89 -11.08
N ILE A 37 1.57 -5.32 -10.08
CA ILE A 37 1.78 -6.75 -9.81
C ILE A 37 0.48 -7.44 -9.40
N LEU A 38 -0.30 -6.82 -8.51
CA LEU A 38 -1.60 -7.36 -8.06
C LEU A 38 -2.63 -7.38 -9.19
N PHE A 39 -2.60 -6.38 -10.07
CA PHE A 39 -3.44 -6.37 -11.27
C PHE A 39 -3.07 -7.52 -12.22
N ALA A 40 -1.78 -7.86 -12.34
CA ALA A 40 -1.35 -9.01 -13.11
C ALA A 40 -1.76 -10.36 -12.47
N SER A 41 -1.94 -10.43 -11.15
CA SER A 41 -2.47 -11.63 -10.46
C SER A 41 -3.99 -11.74 -10.53
N PHE A 42 -4.69 -10.65 -10.84
CA PHE A 42 -6.15 -10.59 -10.83
C PHE A 42 -6.86 -11.66 -11.67
N PRO A 43 -6.41 -12.04 -12.88
CA PRO A 43 -7.05 -13.11 -13.65
C PRO A 43 -7.04 -14.48 -12.95
N TYR A 44 -6.07 -14.71 -12.06
CA TYR A 44 -5.95 -15.92 -11.27
C TYR A 44 -6.76 -15.85 -9.97
N ASP A 45 -6.82 -14.67 -9.36
CA ASP A 45 -7.55 -14.43 -8.12
C ASP A 45 -9.07 -14.36 -8.38
N PHE A 46 -9.48 -13.90 -9.57
CA PHE A 46 -10.89 -13.62 -9.87
C PHE A 46 -11.81 -14.86 -9.78
N PRO A 47 -11.48 -15.99 -10.43
CA PRO A 47 -12.30 -17.20 -10.38
C PRO A 47 -12.42 -17.79 -8.96
N LEU A 48 -11.42 -17.55 -8.10
CA LEU A 48 -11.41 -18.10 -6.74
C LEU A 48 -12.35 -17.35 -5.78
N LEU A 49 -12.55 -16.05 -6.00
CA LEU A 49 -13.23 -15.18 -5.04
C LEU A 49 -14.61 -14.71 -5.52
N TRP A 50 -14.80 -14.51 -6.82
CA TRP A 50 -16.02 -13.88 -7.36
C TRP A 50 -16.81 -14.76 -8.34
N THR A 51 -16.46 -16.04 -8.47
CA THR A 51 -17.22 -16.99 -9.29
C THR A 51 -17.96 -17.99 -8.41
N SER A 52 -19.28 -18.07 -8.58
CA SER A 52 -20.13 -19.02 -7.84
C SER A 52 -20.11 -20.44 -8.42
N ALA A 53 -19.70 -20.59 -9.68
CA ALA A 53 -19.53 -21.90 -10.30
C ALA A 53 -18.35 -22.64 -9.66
N PRO A 54 -18.43 -23.97 -9.51
CA PRO A 54 -17.32 -24.76 -9.00
C PRO A 54 -16.10 -24.57 -9.90
N VAL A 55 -14.98 -24.19 -9.29
CA VAL A 55 -13.71 -24.00 -9.99
C VAL A 55 -13.19 -25.38 -10.43
N PRO A 56 -12.87 -25.59 -11.71
CA PRO A 56 -12.35 -26.87 -12.19
C PRO A 56 -11.04 -27.25 -11.48
N GLU A 57 -10.84 -28.52 -11.20
CA GLU A 57 -9.60 -29.01 -10.56
C GLU A 57 -8.34 -28.67 -11.38
N SER A 58 -8.46 -28.66 -12.71
CA SER A 58 -7.38 -28.25 -13.62
C SER A 58 -6.92 -26.81 -13.41
N PHE A 59 -7.82 -25.91 -12.99
CA PHE A 59 -7.48 -24.52 -12.68
C PHE A 59 -6.58 -24.45 -11.45
N TYR A 60 -6.87 -25.20 -10.39
CA TYR A 60 -6.03 -25.24 -9.19
C TYR A 60 -4.61 -25.74 -9.49
N ALA A 61 -4.47 -26.75 -10.35
CA ALA A 61 -3.16 -27.25 -10.80
C ALA A 61 -2.38 -26.20 -11.62
N HIS A 62 -3.06 -25.46 -12.51
CA HIS A 62 -2.45 -24.35 -13.25
C HIS A 62 -2.02 -23.21 -12.33
N LEU A 63 -2.88 -22.83 -11.38
CA LEU A 63 -2.58 -21.79 -10.39
C LEU A 63 -1.38 -22.18 -9.54
N GLU A 64 -1.32 -23.41 -9.04
CA GLU A 64 -0.19 -23.92 -8.28
C GLU A 64 1.10 -23.85 -9.09
N THR A 65 1.06 -24.28 -10.35
CA THR A 65 2.23 -24.22 -11.26
C THR A 65 2.70 -22.78 -11.42
N HIS A 66 1.77 -21.83 -11.59
CA HIS A 66 2.08 -20.41 -11.68
C HIS A 66 2.70 -19.88 -10.38
N LEU A 67 2.14 -20.19 -9.21
CA LEU A 67 2.65 -19.75 -7.91
C LEU A 67 4.03 -20.34 -7.61
N LYS A 68 4.26 -21.62 -7.93
CA LYS A 68 5.58 -22.26 -7.82
C LYS A 68 6.59 -21.57 -8.73
N PHE A 69 6.23 -21.30 -9.98
CA PHE A 69 7.06 -20.55 -10.91
C PHE A 69 7.43 -19.16 -10.37
N MET A 70 6.47 -18.44 -9.80
CA MET A 70 6.69 -17.13 -9.17
C MET A 70 7.63 -17.22 -7.97
N HIS A 71 7.45 -18.21 -7.09
CA HIS A 71 8.31 -18.42 -5.92
C HIS A 71 9.74 -18.84 -6.30
N GLN A 72 9.88 -19.67 -7.35
CA GLN A 72 11.16 -20.15 -7.87
C GLN A 72 11.87 -19.14 -8.78
N SER A 73 11.28 -17.97 -9.00
CA SER A 73 11.90 -16.90 -9.77
C SER A 73 13.26 -16.49 -9.18
N PRO A 74 14.21 -16.03 -10.02
CA PRO A 74 15.54 -15.67 -9.55
C PRO A 74 15.51 -14.75 -8.32
N PRO A 75 16.38 -14.98 -7.31
CA PRO A 75 16.32 -14.25 -6.04
C PRO A 75 16.53 -12.73 -6.18
N LEU A 76 17.03 -12.28 -7.34
CA LEU A 76 17.11 -10.87 -7.72
C LEU A 76 15.74 -10.18 -7.67
N ILE A 77 14.68 -10.84 -8.11
CA ILE A 77 13.32 -10.27 -8.15
C ILE A 77 12.85 -9.99 -6.73
N GLY A 78 12.95 -10.97 -5.83
CA GLY A 78 12.60 -10.76 -4.41
C GLY A 78 13.40 -9.64 -3.75
N ARG A 79 14.69 -9.50 -4.06
CA ARG A 79 15.51 -8.38 -3.56
C ARG A 79 15.03 -7.02 -4.08
N LEU A 80 14.71 -6.93 -5.37
CA LEU A 80 14.14 -5.73 -5.97
C LEU A 80 12.82 -5.33 -5.31
N LEU A 81 11.91 -6.28 -5.07
CA LEU A 81 10.64 -6.00 -4.38
C LEU A 81 10.89 -5.39 -2.99
N ASN A 82 11.81 -5.95 -2.21
CA ASN A 82 12.16 -5.40 -0.89
C ASN A 82 12.73 -3.97 -0.99
N ILE A 83 13.62 -3.70 -1.95
CA ILE A 83 14.16 -2.34 -2.19
C ILE A 83 13.04 -1.34 -2.51
N ILE A 84 12.06 -1.75 -3.31
CA ILE A 84 10.91 -0.92 -3.66
C ILE A 84 10.03 -0.66 -2.42
N VAL A 85 9.81 -1.66 -1.56
CA VAL A 85 9.12 -1.47 -0.26
C VAL A 85 9.87 -0.46 0.61
N PHE A 86 11.18 -0.60 0.76
CA PHE A 86 12.00 0.33 1.54
C PHE A 86 11.98 1.75 0.98
N THR A 87 11.90 1.88 -0.35
CA THR A 87 11.78 3.19 -1.01
C THR A 87 10.48 3.89 -0.62
N GLY A 88 9.37 3.15 -0.53
CA GLY A 88 8.08 3.65 -0.02
C GLY A 88 8.18 4.16 1.42
N PHE A 89 8.76 3.36 2.33
CA PHE A 89 9.00 3.78 3.71
C PHE A 89 9.89 5.01 3.82
N LEU A 90 10.96 5.07 3.03
CA LEU A 90 11.87 6.20 3.02
C LEU A 90 11.13 7.49 2.60
N GLY A 91 10.22 7.42 1.62
CA GLY A 91 9.34 8.53 1.26
C GLY A 91 8.50 9.04 2.43
N PHE A 92 7.84 8.13 3.15
CA PHE A 92 7.06 8.49 4.35
C PHE A 92 7.93 9.13 5.45
N PHE A 93 9.08 8.55 5.76
CA PHE A 93 9.97 9.09 6.79
C PHE A 93 10.53 10.47 6.42
N ILE A 94 10.81 10.74 5.14
CA ILE A 94 11.24 12.06 4.69
C ILE A 94 10.13 13.12 4.88
N LYS A 95 8.87 12.78 4.58
CA LYS A 95 7.72 13.72 4.74
C LYS A 95 7.32 13.91 6.20
N LEU A 96 7.49 12.88 7.04
CA LEU A 96 7.22 12.93 8.47
C LEU A 96 8.36 13.53 9.31
N PHE A 97 9.52 13.82 8.70
CA PHE A 97 10.58 14.55 9.38
C PHE A 97 10.26 16.05 9.44
N ARG A 98 9.90 16.54 10.63
CA ARG A 98 9.35 17.89 10.90
C ARG A 98 8.04 18.16 10.15
N PRO A 99 6.97 17.42 10.48
CA PRO A 99 5.74 17.41 9.72
C PRO A 99 4.89 18.65 10.02
N SER A 100 4.17 19.11 8.99
CA SER A 100 3.00 19.98 9.14
C SER A 100 1.78 19.16 9.53
N GLU A 101 0.68 19.83 9.90
CA GLU A 101 -0.60 19.18 10.20
C GLU A 101 -1.08 18.27 9.05
N ALA A 102 -1.06 18.76 7.81
CA ALA A 102 -1.45 17.97 6.64
C ALA A 102 -0.61 16.69 6.48
N ASN A 103 0.71 16.77 6.73
CA ASN A 103 1.58 15.59 6.63
C ASN A 103 1.25 14.58 7.74
N VAL A 104 0.97 15.03 8.97
CA VAL A 104 0.58 14.11 10.05
C VAL A 104 -0.71 13.38 9.72
N LEU A 105 -1.72 14.09 9.20
CA LEU A 105 -3.03 13.51 8.93
C LEU A 105 -3.01 12.57 7.71
N PHE A 106 -2.50 13.04 6.57
CA PHE A 106 -2.55 12.27 5.33
C PHE A 106 -1.38 11.29 5.18
N ASP A 107 -0.13 11.73 5.41
CA ASP A 107 1.03 10.85 5.31
C ASP A 107 1.12 9.88 6.49
N GLY A 108 0.70 10.29 7.69
CA GLY A 108 0.64 9.40 8.86
C GLY A 108 -0.38 8.26 8.69
N ALA A 109 -1.60 8.57 8.24
CA ALA A 109 -2.59 7.54 7.92
C ALA A 109 -2.14 6.64 6.76
N SER A 110 -1.53 7.23 5.73
CA SER A 110 -0.95 6.47 4.61
C SER A 110 0.15 5.51 5.07
N LEU A 111 1.01 5.93 6.00
CA LEU A 111 2.07 5.07 6.56
C LEU A 111 1.48 3.87 7.32
N VAL A 112 0.42 4.08 8.11
CA VAL A 112 -0.26 2.98 8.83
C VAL A 112 -0.85 1.98 7.84
N LEU A 113 -1.56 2.46 6.81
CA LEU A 113 -2.07 1.60 5.74
C LEU A 113 -0.92 0.83 5.05
N TYR A 114 0.17 1.52 4.72
CA TYR A 114 1.33 0.89 4.09
C TYR A 114 1.96 -0.19 4.98
N LEU A 115 2.07 0.04 6.29
CA LEU A 115 2.53 -0.96 7.26
C LEU A 115 1.62 -2.19 7.31
N ILE A 116 0.30 -1.99 7.32
CA ILE A 116 -0.67 -3.10 7.26
C ILE A 116 -0.47 -3.89 5.95
N GLY A 117 -0.31 -3.21 4.82
CA GLY A 117 -0.03 -3.85 3.53
C GLY A 117 1.24 -4.69 3.55
N VAL A 118 2.34 -4.15 4.10
CA VAL A 118 3.60 -4.90 4.26
C VAL A 118 3.44 -6.09 5.21
N GLY A 119 2.65 -5.93 6.28
CA GLY A 119 2.27 -7.02 7.18
C GLY A 119 1.60 -8.17 6.42
N VAL A 120 0.52 -7.88 5.70
CA VAL A 120 -0.22 -8.86 4.88
C VAL A 120 0.69 -9.52 3.83
N TYR A 121 1.58 -8.73 3.19
CA TYR A 121 2.55 -9.26 2.25
C TYR A 121 3.48 -10.30 2.90
N ILE A 122 4.07 -9.99 4.06
CA ILE A 122 5.01 -10.90 4.73
C ILE A 122 4.29 -12.12 5.32
N THR A 123 3.17 -11.91 6.03
CA THR A 123 2.52 -12.97 6.80
C THR A 123 1.64 -13.87 5.95
N ASN A 124 1.01 -13.35 4.90
CA ASN A 124 0.04 -14.11 4.13
C ASN A 124 0.61 -14.48 2.76
N ILE A 125 1.13 -13.50 2.02
CA ILE A 125 1.59 -13.73 0.64
C ILE A 125 2.90 -14.54 0.64
N VAL A 126 3.95 -14.05 1.29
CA VAL A 126 5.26 -14.74 1.30
C VAL A 126 5.16 -16.12 1.96
N LYS A 127 4.47 -16.25 3.10
CA LYS A 127 4.25 -17.56 3.73
C LYS A 127 3.42 -18.48 2.84
N GLY A 128 2.34 -17.98 2.23
CA GLY A 128 1.51 -18.76 1.32
C GLY A 128 2.28 -19.30 0.11
N LEU A 129 3.10 -18.47 -0.54
CA LEU A 129 3.98 -18.92 -1.64
C LEU A 129 4.99 -19.98 -1.18
N ARG A 130 5.58 -19.84 0.02
CA ARG A 130 6.50 -20.84 0.58
C ARG A 130 5.79 -22.17 0.82
N SER A 131 4.59 -22.15 1.40
CA SER A 131 3.79 -23.36 1.64
C SER A 131 3.43 -24.09 0.34
N VAL A 132 3.00 -23.33 -0.68
CA VAL A 132 2.73 -23.87 -2.03
C VAL A 132 3.98 -24.44 -2.68
N SER A 133 5.11 -23.77 -2.57
CA SER A 133 6.37 -24.25 -3.14
C SER A 133 6.95 -25.45 -2.39
N ALA A 134 6.72 -25.57 -1.09
CA ALA A 134 7.17 -26.69 -0.28
C ALA A 134 6.33 -27.96 -0.51
N GLY A 135 5.17 -27.85 -1.17
CA GLY A 135 4.30 -29.00 -1.43
C GLY A 135 3.76 -29.62 -0.14
N ILE A 136 3.48 -28.82 0.88
CA ILE A 136 3.10 -29.32 2.22
C ILE A 136 1.86 -30.22 2.19
N TRP A 137 0.99 -30.07 1.19
CA TRP A 137 -0.22 -30.89 1.02
C TRP A 137 0.05 -32.25 0.37
N ASP A 138 1.22 -32.45 -0.22
CA ASP A 138 1.63 -33.69 -0.87
C ASP A 138 2.47 -34.60 0.08
N ASP A 139 2.80 -34.10 1.29
CA ASP A 139 3.56 -34.85 2.29
C ASP A 139 2.65 -35.86 3.03
N PRO A 140 3.00 -37.15 3.10
CA PRO A 140 2.23 -38.14 3.86
C PRO A 140 2.04 -37.77 5.35
N ASN A 141 2.95 -36.99 5.94
CA ASN A 141 2.83 -36.51 7.32
C ASN A 141 1.77 -35.41 7.49
N TRP A 142 1.40 -34.69 6.42
CA TRP A 142 0.32 -33.70 6.44
C TRP A 142 -1.03 -34.37 6.66
N ALA A 143 -1.29 -35.49 5.98
CA ALA A 143 -2.54 -36.24 6.18
C ALA A 143 -2.64 -36.83 7.59
N ALA A 144 -1.51 -37.16 8.24
CA ALA A 144 -1.49 -37.68 9.59
C ALA A 144 -1.75 -36.60 10.66
N ASN A 145 -1.18 -35.40 10.51
CA ASN A 145 -1.27 -34.32 11.50
C ASN A 145 -2.56 -33.48 11.41
N ASN A 146 -3.22 -33.43 10.25
CA ASN A 146 -4.47 -32.66 10.09
C ASN A 146 -5.74 -33.42 10.55
N ASN A 147 -5.61 -34.68 10.98
CA ASN A 147 -6.72 -35.49 11.52
C ASN A 147 -6.91 -35.31 13.04
N GLY A 148 -6.65 -34.12 13.58
CA GLY A 148 -7.03 -33.74 14.95
C GLY A 148 -6.03 -34.09 16.04
N GLY A 149 -4.76 -33.69 15.89
CA GLY A 149 -3.73 -33.89 16.91
C GLY A 149 -2.96 -32.60 17.25
N ASP A 150 -3.38 -31.94 18.33
CA ASP A 150 -2.59 -31.23 19.36
C ASP A 150 -1.50 -30.18 19.01
N ASP A 151 -1.25 -29.85 17.75
CA ASP A 151 -0.36 -28.74 17.38
C ASP A 151 -1.16 -27.51 16.94
N ASN A 152 -0.84 -26.37 17.55
CA ASN A 152 -1.55 -25.09 17.50
C ASN A 152 -1.55 -24.39 16.12
N GLU A 153 -1.26 -25.10 15.02
CA GLU A 153 -1.31 -24.62 13.64
C GLU A 153 -2.40 -25.38 12.86
N VAL A 154 -3.57 -24.77 12.74
CA VAL A 154 -4.61 -25.22 11.81
C VAL A 154 -4.13 -24.98 10.39
N ILE A 155 -3.60 -26.01 9.72
CA ILE A 155 -3.18 -25.93 8.32
C ILE A 155 -4.43 -26.11 7.44
N LEU A 156 -4.81 -25.07 6.72
CA LEU A 156 -5.96 -25.08 5.83
C LEU A 156 -5.78 -26.08 4.67
N GLY A 157 -6.92 -26.57 4.13
CA GLY A 157 -6.92 -27.33 2.89
C GLY A 157 -6.27 -26.56 1.74
N LYS A 158 -5.77 -27.27 0.73
CA LYS A 158 -5.05 -26.66 -0.40
C LYS A 158 -5.86 -25.58 -1.11
N GLU A 159 -7.12 -25.88 -1.45
CA GLU A 159 -8.02 -24.92 -2.10
C GLU A 159 -8.30 -23.70 -1.22
N ASP A 160 -8.56 -23.90 0.07
CA ASP A 160 -8.83 -22.81 1.02
C ASP A 160 -7.60 -21.93 1.21
N SER A 161 -6.40 -22.51 1.23
CA SER A 161 -5.15 -21.77 1.29
C SER A 161 -4.93 -20.91 0.05
N LEU A 162 -5.26 -21.42 -1.15
CA LEU A 162 -5.21 -20.66 -2.40
C LEU A 162 -6.24 -19.52 -2.42
N LYS A 163 -7.45 -19.74 -1.89
CA LYS A 163 -8.46 -18.68 -1.73
C LYS A 163 -8.02 -17.61 -0.73
N VAL A 164 -7.40 -18.00 0.39
CA VAL A 164 -6.84 -17.05 1.37
C VAL A 164 -5.70 -16.22 0.77
N LEU A 165 -4.87 -16.82 -0.08
CA LEU A 165 -3.83 -16.10 -0.81
C LEU A 165 -4.43 -15.05 -1.76
N ALA A 166 -5.43 -15.44 -2.56
CA ALA A 166 -6.15 -14.52 -3.46
C ALA A 166 -6.85 -13.39 -2.68
N ALA A 167 -7.48 -13.72 -1.54
CA ALA A 167 -8.11 -12.73 -0.68
C ALA A 167 -7.07 -11.74 -0.12
N SER A 168 -5.88 -12.23 0.24
CA SER A 168 -4.78 -11.40 0.73
C SER A 168 -4.26 -10.44 -0.34
N ASN A 169 -4.16 -10.87 -1.61
CA ASN A 169 -3.82 -9.99 -2.73
C ASN A 169 -4.86 -8.86 -2.88
N THR A 170 -6.14 -9.20 -2.75
CA THR A 170 -7.25 -8.24 -2.85
C THR A 170 -7.22 -7.22 -1.72
N ILE A 171 -7.03 -7.68 -0.47
CA ILE A 171 -6.90 -6.80 0.69
C ILE A 171 -5.70 -5.87 0.52
N LEU A 172 -4.56 -6.40 0.07
CA LEU A 172 -3.37 -5.60 -0.20
C LEU A 172 -3.64 -4.53 -1.27
N ALA A 173 -4.35 -4.88 -2.34
CA ALA A 173 -4.72 -3.92 -3.39
C ALA A 173 -5.61 -2.79 -2.83
N LEU A 174 -6.62 -3.11 -2.02
CA LEU A 174 -7.49 -2.10 -1.40
C LEU A 174 -6.73 -1.15 -0.47
N VAL A 175 -5.82 -1.70 0.33
CA VAL A 175 -4.98 -0.91 1.25
C VAL A 175 -4.05 0.04 0.47
N LEU A 176 -3.42 -0.44 -0.60
CA LEU A 176 -2.55 0.38 -1.47
C LEU A 176 -3.34 1.45 -2.25
N VAL A 177 -4.54 1.14 -2.72
CA VAL A 177 -5.46 2.16 -3.28
C VAL A 177 -5.80 3.21 -2.22
N GLY A 178 -6.04 2.80 -0.97
CA GLY A 178 -6.23 3.71 0.15
C GLY A 178 -5.08 4.70 0.33
N VAL A 179 -3.83 4.23 0.21
CA VAL A 179 -2.64 5.09 0.21
C VAL A 179 -2.70 6.12 -0.93
N LEU A 180 -3.01 5.70 -2.17
CA LEU A 180 -3.11 6.63 -3.30
C LEU A 180 -4.22 7.67 -3.11
N VAL A 181 -5.38 7.26 -2.58
CA VAL A 181 -6.50 8.16 -2.29
C VAL A 181 -6.10 9.22 -1.26
N LEU A 182 -5.39 8.83 -0.19
CA LEU A 182 -4.90 9.79 0.81
C LEU A 182 -3.86 10.75 0.24
N GLN A 183 -2.94 10.27 -0.60
CA GLN A 183 -1.95 11.13 -1.26
C GLN A 183 -2.62 12.12 -2.23
N ALA A 184 -3.64 11.68 -2.97
CA ALA A 184 -4.47 12.56 -3.81
C ALA A 184 -5.29 13.55 -2.96
N GLY A 185 -5.80 13.12 -1.81
CA GLY A 185 -6.49 13.96 -0.85
C GLY A 185 -5.61 15.07 -0.30
N GLN A 186 -4.36 14.76 0.05
CA GLN A 186 -3.37 15.77 0.44
C GLN A 186 -3.12 16.77 -0.68
N TRP A 187 -2.91 16.31 -1.92
CA TRP A 187 -2.73 17.19 -3.07
C TRP A 187 -3.92 18.13 -3.27
N TYR A 188 -5.15 17.61 -3.14
CA TYR A 188 -6.36 18.40 -3.27
C TYR A 188 -6.49 19.43 -2.13
N ALA A 189 -6.21 19.05 -0.89
CA ALA A 189 -6.21 19.95 0.26
C ALA A 189 -5.19 21.09 0.08
N GLU A 190 -3.95 20.75 -0.28
CA GLU A 190 -2.88 21.73 -0.53
C GLU A 190 -3.22 22.69 -1.69
N ARG A 191 -3.88 22.17 -2.74
CA ARG A 191 -4.32 22.99 -3.86
C ARG A 191 -5.38 23.99 -3.42
N LYS A 192 -6.38 23.54 -2.66
CA LYS A 192 -7.46 24.41 -2.16
C LYS A 192 -6.91 25.50 -1.24
N ASP A 193 -6.02 25.14 -0.31
CA ASP A 193 -5.38 26.10 0.58
C ASP A 193 -4.65 27.19 -0.21
N ARG A 194 -3.91 26.80 -1.25
CA ARG A 194 -3.21 27.75 -2.14
C ARG A 194 -4.17 28.69 -2.87
N GLU A 195 -5.27 28.17 -3.40
CA GLU A 195 -6.29 28.98 -4.08
C GLU A 195 -6.94 30.00 -3.15
N ASP A 196 -7.20 29.62 -1.89
CA ASP A 196 -7.80 30.52 -0.90
C ASP A 196 -6.82 31.62 -0.45
N PHE A 197 -5.53 31.32 -0.33
CA PHE A 197 -4.50 32.35 -0.08
C PHE A 197 -4.39 33.38 -1.22
N VAL A 198 -4.43 32.95 -2.47
CA VAL A 198 -4.35 33.87 -3.63
C VAL A 198 -5.53 34.85 -3.63
N LYS A 199 -6.74 34.37 -3.33
CA LYS A 199 -7.93 35.23 -3.23
C LYS A 199 -7.77 36.28 -2.11
N LEU A 200 -7.26 35.88 -0.95
CA LEU A 200 -7.01 36.80 0.16
C LEU A 200 -5.99 37.89 -0.21
N GLU A 201 -4.88 37.52 -0.86
CA GLU A 201 -3.89 38.50 -1.33
C GLU A 201 -4.47 39.47 -2.38
N GLU A 202 -5.31 38.98 -3.29
CA GLU A 202 -6.00 39.84 -4.26
C GLU A 202 -6.97 40.83 -3.57
N GLU A 203 -7.70 40.39 -2.55
CA GLU A 203 -8.58 41.24 -1.77
C GLU A 203 -7.81 42.30 -0.98
N GLU A 204 -6.70 41.92 -0.34
CA GLU A 204 -5.83 42.86 0.38
C GLU A 204 -5.22 43.90 -0.56
N ASN A 205 -4.74 43.48 -1.74
CA ASN A 205 -4.20 44.39 -2.75
C ASN A 205 -5.27 45.36 -3.28
N LYS A 206 -6.51 44.87 -3.52
CA LYS A 206 -7.64 45.73 -3.92
C LYS A 206 -8.01 46.75 -2.80
N LYS A 207 -7.99 46.33 -1.54
CA LYS A 207 -8.22 47.21 -0.37
C LYS A 207 -7.09 48.25 -0.20
N GLY A 208 -5.83 47.85 -0.35
CA GLY A 208 -4.68 48.75 -0.28
C GLY A 208 -4.65 49.79 -1.41
N ALA A 209 -4.99 49.38 -2.64
CA ALA A 209 -5.06 50.27 -3.81
C ALA A 209 -6.21 51.30 -3.70
N SER A 210 -7.35 50.91 -3.12
CA SER A 210 -8.48 51.84 -2.88
C SER A 210 -8.22 52.84 -1.75
N SER A 211 -7.44 52.46 -0.72
CA SER A 211 -6.99 53.41 0.32
C SER A 211 -5.98 54.43 -0.22
N LYS A 212 -5.03 54.02 -1.08
CA LYS A 212 -4.06 54.94 -1.70
C LYS A 212 -4.67 55.94 -2.70
N LYS A 213 -5.85 55.65 -3.26
CA LYS A 213 -6.56 56.56 -4.19
C LYS A 213 -7.42 57.61 -3.48
N LYS A 214 -7.66 57.48 -2.17
CA LYS A 214 -8.47 58.39 -1.36
C LYS A 214 -7.64 59.43 -0.58
N GLN A 215 -6.31 59.34 -0.68
CA GLN A 215 -5.36 60.27 -0.09
C GLN A 215 -4.79 61.18 -1.18
#